data_AF-A0A1Y6H998-F1
#
_entry.id   AF-A0A1Y6H998-F1
#
_cell.length_a   1.000
_cell.length_b   1.000
_cell.length_c   1.000
_cell.angle_alpha   90.00
_cell.angle_beta   90.00
_cell.angle_gamma   90.00
#
_symmetry.space_group_name_H-M   'P 1'
#
loop_
_entity.id
_entity.type
_entity.pdbx_description
1 polymer ?
#
loop_
_entity_poly.entity_id
_entity_poly.type
_entity_poly.pdbx_seq_one_letter_code
_entity_poly.pdbx_strand_id
1 'polypeptide(L)'
;MLDIAHRLIERFGFALQASHHRPTKDDPRYFYCHLLATTRKMEASGLTTKTRVLDGRINGKKEIEWIRAMIADRINAHLAQAGIGKSVEHRPLTKRLEATRGNGIYVQGQEGFEQLLSRYRQEGRLLSVPDGHTAEEAQRERHGPDMDTSVDEASVAQMPIMLSPTGGLSSSRDDEALSANQEDRSGHQDTH
;
A
#
# COMPACT_ATOMS: atom_id res chain seq x y z
N MET A 1 -2.07 -20.18 -8.42
CA MET A 1 -1.18 -19.21 -9.11
C MET A 1 -1.61 -18.99 -10.56
N LEU A 2 -1.68 -20.04 -11.40
CA LEU A 2 -2.09 -19.92 -12.81
C LEU A 2 -3.49 -19.29 -13.01
N ASP A 3 -4.47 -19.66 -12.19
CA ASP A 3 -5.82 -19.08 -12.23
C ASP A 3 -5.81 -17.55 -12.03
N ILE A 4 -5.02 -17.05 -11.09
CA ILE A 4 -4.83 -15.60 -10.87
C ILE A 4 -4.15 -14.97 -12.08
N ALA A 5 -3.09 -15.61 -12.60
CA ALA A 5 -2.35 -15.13 -13.77
C ALA A 5 -3.27 -14.97 -15.00
N HIS A 6 -4.09 -15.97 -15.30
CA HIS A 6 -5.02 -15.92 -16.43
C HIS A 6 -6.01 -14.75 -16.32
N ARG A 7 -6.61 -14.53 -15.14
CA ARG A 7 -7.56 -13.43 -14.94
C ARG A 7 -6.93 -12.05 -15.11
N LEU A 8 -5.66 -11.91 -14.72
CA LEU A 8 -4.91 -10.67 -14.93
C LEU A 8 -4.64 -10.46 -16.42
N ILE A 9 -4.22 -11.50 -17.14
CA ILE A 9 -3.99 -11.45 -18.59
C ILE A 9 -5.28 -11.11 -19.33
N GLU A 10 -6.39 -11.80 -19.03
CA GLU A 10 -7.69 -11.55 -19.66
C GLU A 10 -8.17 -10.12 -19.45
N ARG A 11 -8.03 -9.57 -18.24
CA ARG A 11 -8.50 -8.22 -17.92
C ARG A 11 -7.65 -7.13 -18.55
N PHE A 12 -6.32 -7.28 -18.52
CA PHE A 12 -5.40 -6.19 -18.84
C PHE A 12 -4.71 -6.35 -20.19
N GLY A 13 -4.76 -7.54 -20.79
CA GLY A 13 -4.22 -7.85 -22.11
C GLY A 13 -2.71 -7.83 -22.21
N PHE A 14 -1.96 -7.72 -21.11
CA PHE A 14 -0.49 -7.81 -21.11
C PHE A 14 -0.02 -9.26 -21.18
N ALA A 15 1.26 -9.47 -21.51
CA ALA A 15 1.93 -10.73 -21.22
C ALA A 15 2.38 -10.75 -19.74
N LEU A 16 2.39 -11.93 -19.13
CA LEU A 16 2.72 -12.10 -17.71
C LEU A 16 3.60 -13.33 -17.50
N GLN A 17 4.71 -13.14 -16.78
CA GLN A 17 5.54 -14.20 -16.25
C GLN A 17 5.16 -14.46 -14.79
N ALA A 18 5.02 -15.73 -14.42
CA ALA A 18 4.73 -16.13 -13.06
C ALA A 18 5.82 -17.04 -12.49
N SER A 19 6.38 -16.67 -11.34
CA SER A 19 7.34 -17.48 -10.58
C SER A 19 6.75 -17.81 -9.21
N HIS A 20 6.88 -19.06 -8.76
CA HIS A 20 6.47 -19.48 -7.41
C HIS A 20 7.69 -19.86 -6.59
N HIS A 21 7.73 -19.41 -5.35
CA HIS A 21 8.82 -19.67 -4.43
C HIS A 21 8.33 -20.57 -3.30
N ARG A 22 9.13 -21.61 -3.01
CA ARG A 22 8.97 -22.38 -1.79
C ARG A 22 9.59 -21.60 -0.63
N PRO A 23 9.09 -21.81 0.60
CA PRO A 23 9.65 -21.18 1.78
C PRO A 23 11.15 -21.46 1.91
N THR A 24 11.89 -20.46 2.36
CA THR A 24 13.27 -20.66 2.82
C THR A 24 13.27 -21.22 4.25
N LYS A 25 14.44 -21.65 4.72
CA LYS A 25 14.62 -22.36 5.99
C LYS A 25 14.07 -21.61 7.22
N ASP A 26 13.95 -20.29 7.14
CA ASP A 26 13.66 -19.41 8.28
C ASP A 26 12.17 -19.28 8.62
N ASP A 27 11.26 -19.53 7.67
CA ASP A 27 9.83 -19.67 7.95
C ASP A 27 9.13 -20.58 6.92
N PRO A 28 8.80 -21.84 7.26
CA PRO A 28 8.19 -22.81 6.34
C PRO A 28 6.77 -22.45 5.89
N ARG A 29 6.19 -21.35 6.39
CA ARG A 29 4.87 -20.86 6.00
C ARG A 29 4.93 -19.87 4.85
N TYR A 30 6.11 -19.33 4.54
CA TYR A 30 6.27 -18.19 3.63
C TYR A 30 6.33 -18.63 2.16
N PHE A 31 5.19 -19.09 1.63
CA PHE A 31 5.01 -19.29 0.18
C PHE A 31 4.64 -17.96 -0.47
N TYR A 32 5.35 -17.58 -1.53
CA TYR A 32 5.04 -16.38 -2.30
C TYR A 32 5.27 -16.60 -3.79
N CYS A 33 4.75 -15.68 -4.59
CA CYS A 33 4.95 -15.69 -6.04
C CYS A 33 5.22 -14.28 -6.55
N HIS A 34 6.06 -14.20 -7.59
CA HIS A 34 6.21 -12.99 -8.37
C HIS A 34 5.39 -13.13 -9.66
N LEU A 35 4.57 -12.10 -9.93
CA LEU A 35 3.88 -11.93 -11.19
C LEU A 35 4.46 -10.68 -11.85
N LEU A 36 5.20 -10.86 -12.94
CA LEU A 36 5.82 -9.77 -13.68
C LEU A 36 5.07 -9.59 -15.00
N ALA A 37 4.43 -8.45 -15.18
CA ALA A 37 3.64 -8.13 -16.36
C ALA A 37 4.39 -7.14 -17.28
N THR A 38 4.20 -7.28 -18.60
CA THR A 38 4.67 -6.26 -19.55
C THR A 38 3.88 -4.96 -19.36
N THR A 39 4.52 -3.83 -19.68
CA THR A 39 3.85 -2.51 -19.60
C THR A 39 2.97 -2.20 -20.82
N ARG A 40 2.92 -3.10 -21.80
CA ARG A 40 2.12 -3.03 -23.02
C ARG A 40 1.25 -4.27 -23.16
N LYS A 41 0.14 -4.12 -23.87
CA LYS A 41 -0.70 -5.23 -24.31
C LYS A 41 0.07 -6.15 -25.27
N MET A 42 -0.26 -7.43 -25.25
CA MET A 42 0.22 -8.45 -26.16
C MET A 42 -0.89 -8.81 -27.14
N GLU A 43 -0.63 -8.64 -28.43
CA GLU A 43 -1.53 -9.01 -29.53
C GLU A 43 -0.78 -9.92 -30.52
N ALA A 44 -1.47 -10.42 -31.56
CA ALA A 44 -0.85 -11.28 -32.58
C ALA A 44 0.34 -10.61 -33.30
N SER A 45 0.36 -9.27 -33.37
CA SER A 45 1.44 -8.47 -33.94
C SER A 45 2.58 -8.15 -32.95
N GLY A 46 2.48 -8.60 -31.68
CA GLY A 46 3.46 -8.38 -30.63
C GLY A 46 3.00 -7.38 -29.57
N LEU A 47 3.95 -6.61 -29.01
CA LEU A 47 3.66 -5.63 -27.94
C LEU A 47 3.08 -4.34 -28.52
N THR A 48 1.86 -3.99 -28.12
CA THR A 48 1.10 -2.87 -28.70
C THR A 48 1.01 -1.66 -27.75
N THR A 49 -0.20 -1.21 -27.41
CA THR A 49 -0.46 -0.01 -26.62
C THR A 49 -0.03 -0.18 -25.16
N LYS A 50 0.43 0.90 -24.54
CA LYS A 50 0.83 0.92 -23.12
C LYS A 50 -0.40 0.71 -22.24
N THR A 51 -0.31 -0.22 -21.29
CA THR A 51 -1.36 -0.53 -20.32
C THR A 51 -1.37 0.50 -19.20
N ARG A 52 -1.98 1.66 -19.46
CA ARG A 52 -2.03 2.80 -18.51
C ARG A 52 -3.14 2.71 -17.46
N VAL A 53 -3.99 1.69 -17.53
CA VAL A 53 -5.12 1.53 -16.60
C VAL A 53 -4.68 1.32 -15.15
N LEU A 54 -3.45 0.84 -14.95
CA LEU A 54 -2.82 0.69 -13.64
C LEU A 54 -2.01 1.92 -13.20
N ASP A 55 -1.89 2.95 -14.05
CA ASP A 55 -1.03 4.09 -13.78
C ASP A 55 -1.69 5.06 -12.78
N GLY A 56 -0.94 5.41 -11.73
CA GLY A 56 -1.29 6.48 -10.79
C GLY A 56 -2.47 6.15 -9.86
N ARG A 57 -2.62 6.98 -8.82
CA ARG A 57 -3.66 6.79 -7.79
C ARG A 57 -5.08 7.02 -8.32
N ILE A 58 -5.24 7.90 -9.32
CA ILE A 58 -6.56 8.29 -9.84
C ILE A 58 -7.15 7.17 -10.70
N ASN A 59 -6.38 6.61 -11.63
CA ASN A 59 -6.86 5.58 -12.54
C ASN A 59 -6.64 4.17 -11.99
N GLY A 60 -5.46 3.91 -11.41
CA GLY A 60 -5.06 2.58 -10.95
C GLY A 60 -5.76 2.10 -9.68
N LYS A 61 -6.27 2.99 -8.82
CA LYS A 61 -6.85 2.57 -7.52
C LYS A 61 -7.97 1.55 -7.67
N LYS A 62 -8.93 1.79 -8.58
CA LYS A 62 -10.05 0.87 -8.80
C LYS A 62 -9.57 -0.51 -9.27
N GLU A 63 -8.57 -0.54 -10.14
CA GLU A 63 -7.97 -1.78 -10.63
C GLU A 63 -7.20 -2.52 -9.55
N ILE A 64 -6.43 -1.81 -8.71
CA ILE A 64 -5.75 -2.42 -7.56
C ILE A 64 -6.76 -2.98 -6.55
N GLU A 65 -7.84 -2.26 -6.28
CA GLU A 65 -8.93 -2.75 -5.42
C GLU A 65 -9.58 -4.01 -6.00
N TRP A 66 -9.84 -4.03 -7.31
CA TRP A 66 -10.33 -5.20 -8.01
C TRP A 66 -9.34 -6.38 -7.96
N ILE A 67 -8.05 -6.14 -8.21
CA ILE A 67 -7.00 -7.19 -8.15
C ILE A 67 -6.97 -7.81 -6.76
N ARG A 68 -7.01 -7.00 -5.69
CA ARG A 68 -6.99 -7.49 -4.31
C ARG A 68 -8.24 -8.31 -3.98
N ALA A 69 -9.42 -7.87 -4.45
CA ALA A 69 -10.66 -8.61 -4.28
C ALA A 69 -10.61 -9.95 -5.03
N MET A 70 -10.26 -9.92 -6.31
CA MET A 70 -10.17 -11.10 -7.16
C MET A 70 -9.19 -12.14 -6.59
N ILE A 71 -8.02 -11.72 -6.12
CA ILE A 71 -7.05 -12.63 -5.51
C ILE A 71 -7.64 -13.31 -4.26
N ALA A 72 -8.28 -12.56 -3.36
CA ALA A 72 -8.94 -13.13 -2.18
C ALA A 72 -10.04 -14.12 -2.57
N ASP A 73 -10.90 -13.76 -3.54
CA ASP A 73 -11.97 -14.63 -4.02
C ASP A 73 -11.43 -15.94 -4.60
N ARG A 74 -10.35 -15.87 -5.39
CA ARG A 74 -9.72 -17.06 -5.96
C ARG A 74 -9.07 -17.93 -4.90
N ILE A 75 -8.36 -17.33 -3.94
CA ILE A 75 -7.80 -18.08 -2.80
C ILE A 75 -8.90 -18.81 -2.04
N ASN A 76 -9.99 -18.12 -1.70
CA ASN A 76 -11.11 -18.71 -0.97
C ASN A 76 -11.80 -19.84 -1.75
N ALA A 77 -11.98 -19.67 -3.07
CA ALA A 77 -12.52 -20.74 -3.91
C ALA A 77 -11.62 -21.99 -3.90
N HIS A 78 -10.30 -21.83 -4.00
CA HIS A 78 -9.35 -22.96 -3.92
C HIS A 78 -9.30 -23.59 -2.53
N LEU A 79 -9.39 -22.80 -1.45
CA LEU A 79 -9.48 -23.31 -0.08
C LEU A 79 -10.76 -24.15 0.11
N ALA A 80 -11.90 -23.68 -0.38
CA ALA A 80 -13.17 -24.40 -0.32
C ALA A 80 -13.12 -25.72 -1.12
N GLN A 81 -12.56 -25.69 -2.34
CA GLN A 81 -12.36 -26.90 -3.15
C GLN A 81 -11.45 -27.93 -2.48
N ALA A 82 -10.46 -27.46 -1.71
CA ALA A 82 -9.57 -28.32 -0.93
C ALA A 82 -10.16 -28.76 0.43
N GLY A 83 -11.39 -28.35 0.76
CA GLY A 83 -12.02 -28.65 2.05
C GLY A 83 -11.37 -27.96 3.25
N ILE A 84 -10.60 -26.88 3.02
CA ILE A 84 -9.90 -26.14 4.07
C ILE A 84 -10.85 -25.06 4.60
N GLY A 85 -11.29 -25.21 5.87
CA GLY A 85 -12.19 -24.27 6.56
C GLY A 85 -11.57 -22.93 6.95
N LYS A 86 -10.60 -22.41 6.17
CA LYS A 86 -9.98 -21.10 6.37
C LYS A 86 -10.42 -20.14 5.27
N SER A 87 -10.37 -18.85 5.54
CA SER A 87 -10.64 -17.80 4.56
C SER A 87 -9.62 -16.67 4.64
N VAL A 88 -9.46 -16.00 3.51
CA VAL A 88 -8.63 -14.81 3.33
C VAL A 88 -9.53 -13.63 3.04
N GLU A 89 -9.21 -12.49 3.65
CA GLU A 89 -9.95 -11.25 3.51
C GLU A 89 -9.04 -10.13 3.02
N HIS A 90 -9.47 -9.40 1.97
CA HIS A 90 -8.69 -8.32 1.38
C HIS A 90 -9.09 -6.92 1.88
N ARG A 91 -10.18 -6.79 2.66
CA ARG A 91 -10.66 -5.49 3.14
C ARG A 91 -9.60 -4.79 4.01
N PRO A 92 -9.50 -3.45 3.99
CA PRO A 92 -8.61 -2.71 4.87
C PRO A 92 -8.86 -3.05 6.34
N LEU A 93 -7.80 -2.99 7.16
CA LEU A 93 -7.90 -3.28 8.60
C LEU A 93 -8.97 -2.43 9.29
N THR A 94 -9.09 -1.15 8.94
CA THR A 94 -10.12 -0.25 9.49
C THR A 94 -11.53 -0.79 9.23
N LYS A 95 -11.84 -1.18 7.99
CA LYS A 95 -13.13 -1.79 7.64
C LYS A 95 -13.38 -3.12 8.34
N ARG A 96 -12.32 -3.90 8.57
CA ARG A 96 -12.40 -5.16 9.33
C ARG A 96 -12.74 -4.87 10.79
N LEU A 97 -12.07 -3.90 11.39
CA LEU A 97 -12.34 -3.48 12.77
C LEU A 97 -13.74 -2.87 12.91
N GLU A 98 -14.21 -2.06 11.96
CA GLU A 98 -15.57 -1.52 11.92
C GLU A 98 -16.63 -2.63 11.86
N ALA A 99 -16.44 -3.63 10.99
CA ALA A 99 -17.35 -4.77 10.92
C ALA A 99 -17.36 -5.58 12.23
N THR A 100 -16.22 -5.68 12.93
CA THR A 100 -16.13 -6.35 14.23
C THR A 100 -16.64 -5.50 15.40
N ARG A 101 -16.69 -4.16 15.27
CA ARG A 101 -17.28 -3.28 16.29
C ARG A 101 -18.77 -3.57 16.52
N GLY A 102 -19.48 -4.05 15.50
CA GLY A 102 -20.85 -4.56 15.64
C GLY A 102 -20.98 -5.93 16.31
N ASN A 103 -19.87 -6.67 16.45
CA ASN A 103 -19.83 -8.04 16.99
C ASN A 103 -19.23 -8.07 18.39
N GLY A 104 -19.82 -7.36 19.36
CA GLY A 104 -19.74 -7.62 20.81
C GLY A 104 -18.39 -7.60 21.56
N ILE A 105 -17.24 -7.68 20.89
CA ILE A 105 -15.92 -7.84 21.54
C ILE A 105 -15.52 -6.56 22.30
N TYR A 106 -15.97 -5.38 21.84
CA TYR A 106 -15.73 -4.13 22.54
C TYR A 106 -16.52 -4.01 23.85
N VAL A 107 -17.72 -4.60 23.93
CA VAL A 107 -18.59 -4.50 25.11
C VAL A 107 -18.10 -5.40 26.25
N GLN A 108 -17.67 -6.64 25.94
CA GLN A 108 -17.09 -7.54 26.95
C GLN A 108 -15.75 -7.03 27.52
N GLY A 109 -14.94 -6.37 26.69
CA GLY A 109 -13.70 -5.74 27.16
C GLY A 109 -13.93 -4.55 28.10
N GLN A 110 -15.05 -3.83 27.93
CA GLN A 110 -15.38 -2.65 28.72
C GLN A 110 -15.79 -3.00 30.15
N GLU A 111 -16.61 -4.04 30.34
CA GLU A 111 -16.97 -4.51 31.70
C GLU A 111 -15.75 -5.01 32.47
N GLY A 112 -14.88 -5.79 31.83
CA GLY A 112 -13.64 -6.26 32.46
C GLY A 112 -12.66 -5.13 32.77
N PHE A 113 -12.59 -4.13 31.89
CA PHE A 113 -11.75 -2.94 32.09
C PHE A 113 -12.28 -2.05 33.23
N GLU A 114 -13.58 -1.82 33.32
CA GLU A 114 -14.19 -1.05 34.41
C GLU A 114 -14.06 -1.75 35.76
N GLN A 115 -14.18 -3.09 35.80
CA GLN A 115 -13.90 -3.87 37.01
C GLN A 115 -12.43 -3.74 37.43
N LEU A 116 -11.50 -3.77 36.48
CA LEU A 116 -10.08 -3.58 36.73
C LEU A 116 -9.77 -2.17 37.26
N LEU A 117 -10.34 -1.13 36.65
CA LEU A 117 -10.23 0.25 37.13
C LEU A 117 -10.82 0.41 38.54
N SER A 118 -11.98 -0.20 38.79
CA SER A 118 -12.62 -0.18 40.12
C SER A 118 -11.74 -0.83 41.17
N ARG A 119 -11.12 -1.97 40.86
CA ARG A 119 -10.16 -2.64 41.74
C ARG A 119 -8.96 -1.76 42.05
N TYR A 120 -8.34 -1.15 41.03
CA TYR A 120 -7.19 -0.27 41.24
C TYR A 120 -7.54 1.02 42.01
N ARG A 121 -8.78 1.50 41.89
CA ARG A 121 -9.28 2.64 42.68
C ARG A 121 -9.45 2.25 44.15
N GLN A 122 -9.96 1.05 44.43
CA GLN A 122 -10.06 0.51 45.79
C GLN A 122 -8.68 0.22 46.41
N GLU A 123 -7.73 -0.26 45.60
CA GLU A 123 -6.34 -0.52 46.02
C GLU A 123 -5.50 0.76 46.17
N GLY A 124 -6.04 1.95 45.84
CA GLY A 124 -5.31 3.22 45.88
C GLY A 124 -4.13 3.29 44.89
N ARG A 125 -4.13 2.42 43.87
CA ARG A 125 -3.04 2.27 42.89
C ARG A 125 -3.27 3.09 41.61
N LEU A 126 -4.47 3.63 41.44
CA LEU A 126 -4.79 4.61 40.41
C LEU A 126 -4.35 6.00 40.86
N LEU A 127 -3.47 6.62 40.07
CA LEU A 127 -3.16 8.04 40.23
C LEU A 127 -4.43 8.86 39.94
N SER A 128 -4.65 9.91 40.72
CA SER A 128 -5.67 10.91 40.40
C SER A 128 -5.43 11.44 39.00
N VAL A 129 -6.50 11.61 38.22
CA VAL A 129 -6.42 12.28 36.92
C VAL A 129 -5.91 13.70 37.17
N PRO A 130 -4.77 14.10 36.58
CA PRO A 130 -4.28 15.47 36.73
C PRO A 130 -5.26 16.46 36.09
N ASP A 131 -5.29 17.68 36.61
CA ASP A 131 -6.12 18.76 36.07
C ASP A 131 -5.81 18.95 34.57
N GLY A 132 -6.85 19.10 33.73
CA GLY A 132 -6.71 19.22 32.28
C GLY A 132 -6.75 17.91 31.49
N HIS A 133 -6.65 16.75 32.16
CA HIS A 133 -6.67 15.42 31.52
C HIS A 133 -7.98 14.66 31.73
N THR A 134 -9.08 15.40 31.88
CA THR A 134 -10.42 14.79 32.00
C THR A 134 -10.87 14.21 30.65
N ALA A 135 -11.71 13.17 30.70
CA ALA A 135 -12.30 12.59 29.49
C ALA A 135 -13.11 13.63 28.68
N GLU A 136 -13.69 14.61 29.37
CA GLU A 136 -14.47 15.70 28.78
C GLU A 136 -13.60 16.70 28.02
N GLU A 137 -12.42 17.07 28.53
CA GLU A 137 -11.44 17.90 27.81
C GLU A 137 -10.87 17.20 26.59
N ALA A 138 -10.49 15.92 26.73
CA ALA A 138 -10.03 15.13 25.58
C ALA A 138 -11.09 15.03 24.47
N GLN A 139 -12.38 15.03 24.83
CA GLN A 139 -13.47 15.03 23.85
C GLN A 139 -13.70 16.42 23.24
N ARG A 140 -13.54 17.51 24.01
CA ARG A 140 -13.56 18.88 23.49
C ARG A 140 -12.42 19.15 22.51
N GLU A 141 -11.20 18.71 22.81
CA GLU A 141 -10.04 18.87 21.93
C GLU A 141 -10.20 18.11 20.61
N ARG A 142 -10.83 16.92 20.63
CA ARG A 142 -11.17 16.19 19.40
C ARG A 142 -12.18 16.91 18.50
N HIS A 143 -12.97 17.82 19.06
CA HIS A 143 -13.96 18.63 18.35
C HIS A 143 -13.52 20.11 18.25
N GLY A 144 -12.21 20.39 18.29
CA GLY A 144 -11.65 21.74 18.11
C GLY A 144 -12.10 22.43 16.80
N PRO A 145 -11.98 23.77 16.75
CA PRO A 145 -12.90 24.69 16.09
C PRO A 145 -12.98 24.53 14.57
N ASP A 146 -14.19 24.78 14.04
CA ASP A 146 -14.49 24.92 12.62
C ASP A 146 -13.39 25.72 11.89
N MET A 147 -12.68 25.05 10.99
CA MET A 147 -12.05 25.74 9.87
C MET A 147 -13.18 26.18 8.96
N ASP A 148 -13.65 27.41 9.18
CA ASP A 148 -14.68 28.07 8.41
C ASP A 148 -14.30 28.00 6.92
N THR A 149 -14.94 27.11 6.18
CA THR A 149 -14.74 26.92 4.74
C THR A 149 -15.71 27.81 3.99
N SER A 150 -15.52 29.12 4.13
CA SER A 150 -16.08 30.10 3.20
C SER A 150 -14.94 30.82 2.49
N VAL A 151 -14.33 30.13 1.53
CA VAL A 151 -13.49 30.79 0.53
C VAL A 151 -14.37 31.05 -0.69
N ASP A 152 -14.84 32.30 -0.79
CA ASP A 152 -15.39 32.85 -2.03
C ASP A 152 -14.30 32.82 -3.11
N GLU A 153 -14.63 32.25 -4.27
CA GLU A 153 -13.80 32.21 -5.48
C GLU A 153 -13.68 33.61 -6.10
N ALA A 154 -12.86 34.50 -5.54
CA ALA A 154 -12.28 35.65 -6.25
C ALA A 154 -11.35 36.46 -5.34
N SER A 155 -10.12 35.99 -5.10
CA SER A 155 -8.92 36.83 -4.88
C SER A 155 -7.74 35.98 -4.41
N VAL A 156 -7.10 35.28 -5.35
CA VAL A 156 -5.70 34.85 -5.15
C VAL A 156 -4.86 35.64 -6.15
N ALA A 157 -4.73 36.94 -5.88
CA ALA A 157 -3.70 37.77 -6.46
C ALA A 157 -3.13 38.63 -5.34
N GLN A 158 -1.80 38.57 -5.20
CA GLN A 158 -0.94 39.33 -4.28
C GLN A 158 -0.84 38.75 -2.87
N MET A 159 0.26 38.03 -2.63
CA MET A 159 1.25 38.38 -1.61
C MET A 159 2.66 37.89 -2.03
N PRO A 160 3.74 38.61 -1.68
CA PRO A 160 5.06 38.45 -2.29
C PRO A 160 5.92 37.38 -1.59
N ILE A 161 6.69 36.61 -2.36
CA ILE A 161 7.71 35.69 -1.85
C ILE A 161 8.97 36.51 -1.52
N MET A 162 9.33 36.61 -0.24
CA MET A 162 10.63 37.13 0.17
C MET A 162 11.72 36.08 -0.07
N LEU A 163 12.63 36.39 -0.99
CA LEU A 163 13.89 35.67 -1.23
C LEU A 163 14.99 36.27 -0.34
N SER A 164 15.69 35.43 0.42
CA SER A 164 16.93 35.79 1.13
C SER A 164 18.12 35.81 0.16
N PRO A 165 19.02 36.82 0.19
CA PRO A 165 20.14 36.93 -0.74
C PRO A 165 21.50 36.59 -0.11
N THR A 166 22.29 35.76 -0.80
CA THR A 166 23.76 35.82 -1.00
C THR A 166 24.09 34.68 -2.00
N GLY A 167 24.43 34.89 -3.27
CA GLY A 167 25.61 35.58 -3.82
C GLY A 167 26.81 34.62 -3.79
N GLY A 168 27.43 34.12 -4.87
CA GLY A 168 27.22 34.23 -6.31
C GLY A 168 28.34 33.47 -7.06
N LEU A 169 28.11 33.16 -8.35
CA LEU A 169 29.09 32.86 -9.43
C LEU A 169 29.88 31.52 -9.28
N SER A 170 30.16 30.65 -10.27
CA SER A 170 30.11 30.59 -11.75
C SER A 170 30.37 29.10 -12.12
N SER A 171 29.57 28.38 -12.91
CA SER A 171 29.67 28.13 -14.37
C SER A 171 31.02 27.61 -14.93
N SER A 172 31.07 26.31 -15.22
CA SER A 172 31.76 25.62 -16.35
C SER A 172 31.26 24.16 -16.35
N ARG A 173 30.44 23.63 -17.28
CA ARG A 173 30.69 23.33 -18.71
C ARG A 173 32.14 22.96 -18.98
N ASP A 174 32.46 21.67 -18.88
CA ASP A 174 32.66 20.75 -20.00
C ASP A 174 33.01 19.36 -19.44
N ASP A 175 32.38 18.31 -19.97
CA ASP A 175 33.04 17.03 -20.28
C ASP A 175 32.00 16.03 -20.81
N GLU A 176 31.85 16.08 -22.14
CA GLU A 176 31.52 14.91 -22.93
C GLU A 176 32.66 13.89 -22.83
N ALA A 177 32.34 12.62 -22.59
CA ALA A 177 33.21 11.51 -22.96
C ALA A 177 32.48 10.62 -23.96
N LEU A 178 32.90 10.76 -25.21
CA LEU A 178 32.47 10.04 -26.39
C LEU A 178 32.81 8.55 -26.31
N SER A 179 31.91 7.73 -26.87
CA SER A 179 32.28 6.43 -27.43
C SER A 179 33.10 6.62 -28.71
N ALA A 180 34.18 5.85 -28.88
CA ALA A 180 34.69 5.44 -30.18
C ALA A 180 35.43 4.10 -30.07
N ASN A 181 35.10 3.22 -31.01
CA ASN A 181 35.58 1.85 -31.22
C ASN A 181 37.08 1.78 -31.58
N GLN A 182 37.72 0.61 -31.42
CA GLN A 182 38.08 -0.24 -32.58
C GLN A 182 38.56 -1.65 -32.18
N GLU A 183 38.17 -2.60 -33.04
CA GLU A 183 38.43 -4.03 -33.23
C GLU A 183 39.87 -4.54 -32.94
N ASP A 184 40.04 -5.81 -32.49
CA ASP A 184 40.26 -6.97 -33.38
C ASP A 184 40.52 -8.30 -32.60
N ARG A 185 40.05 -9.39 -33.23
CA ARG A 185 40.32 -10.84 -33.10
C ARG A 185 41.26 -11.38 -32.01
N SER A 186 40.80 -12.44 -31.33
CA SER A 186 41.11 -13.84 -31.70
C SER A 186 40.51 -14.80 -30.66
N GLY A 187 39.99 -15.93 -31.15
CA GLY A 187 39.32 -16.92 -30.31
C GLY A 187 40.31 -17.81 -29.55
N HIS A 188 39.85 -18.31 -28.41
CA HIS A 188 40.29 -19.60 -27.88
C HIS A 188 39.18 -20.15 -26.97
N GLN A 189 38.54 -21.22 -27.42
CA GLN A 189 37.89 -22.18 -26.52
C GLN A 189 39.02 -22.90 -25.79
N ASP A 190 38.89 -23.15 -24.49
CA ASP A 190 39.32 -24.44 -23.95
C ASP A 190 38.61 -24.78 -22.64
N THR A 191 38.41 -26.08 -22.53
CA THR A 191 37.66 -26.87 -21.55
C THR A 191 38.29 -26.91 -20.16
N HIS A 192 37.49 -26.73 -19.11
CA HIS A 192 37.25 -27.75 -18.05
C HIS A 192 36.29 -27.23 -16.97
#